data_AF-A0A291RSN6-F1
#
_entry.id   AF-A0A291RSN6-F1
#
_cell.length_a   1.000
_cell.length_b   1.000
_cell.length_c   1.000
_cell.angle_alpha   90.00
_cell.angle_beta   90.00
_cell.angle_gamma   90.00
#
_symmetry.space_group_name_H-M   'P 1'
#
loop_
_entity.id
_entity.type
_entity.pdbx_description
1 polymer ?
#
loop_
_entity_poly.entity_id
_entity_poly.type
_entity_poly.pdbx_seq_one_letter_code
_entity_poly.pdbx_strand_id
1 'polypeptide(L)'
;MTERADKPPARLRLETPVENRFRFDFDAEAMARTSERIARFLGTGRYLVIQTVIVVLWILLNVFVIGLRWDPYPFILLNLAFSTQAAYAAPLILLAQNRQDNRDRVSLEEDRSRAAQTKADTEFLARELAALRLAVGEVATRDYLRRELEDIKDALVRLEQNAPPEGEESVPTPKTKKGSDRKRARVPIPPQIDSN
;
A
#
# COMPACT_ATOMS: atom_id res chain seq x y z
N MET A 1 -50.82 48.75 9.01
CA MET A 1 -51.33 47.39 9.27
C MET A 1 -52.45 47.15 8.27
N THR A 2 -52.49 46.13 7.41
CA THR A 2 -51.57 45.00 7.11
C THR A 2 -52.03 44.41 5.75
N GLU A 3 -51.26 43.68 4.95
CA GLU A 3 -49.89 43.15 5.03
C GLU A 3 -49.27 43.02 3.61
N ARG A 4 -48.01 42.59 3.47
CA ARG A 4 -47.44 42.17 2.18
C ARG A 4 -47.58 40.66 1.99
N ALA A 5 -48.54 40.23 1.18
CA ALA A 5 -48.64 38.84 0.72
C ALA A 5 -47.64 38.57 -0.42
N ASP A 6 -46.34 38.56 -0.09
CA ASP A 6 -45.28 38.14 -1.01
C ASP A 6 -45.38 36.62 -1.24
N LYS A 7 -45.78 36.21 -2.45
CA LYS A 7 -45.79 34.80 -2.85
C LYS A 7 -44.42 34.47 -3.45
N PRO A 8 -43.57 33.66 -2.79
CA PRO A 8 -42.30 33.26 -3.37
C PRO A 8 -42.55 32.44 -4.64
N PRO A 9 -41.75 32.64 -5.72
CA PRO A 9 -41.94 31.91 -6.96
C PRO A 9 -41.74 30.41 -6.74
N ALA A 10 -42.57 29.61 -7.41
CA ALA A 10 -42.52 28.16 -7.33
C ALA A 10 -41.12 27.66 -7.69
N ARG A 11 -40.43 27.06 -6.73
CA ARG A 11 -39.10 26.49 -6.94
C ARG A 11 -39.22 25.38 -7.98
N LEU A 12 -38.49 25.53 -9.08
CA LEU A 12 -38.36 24.53 -10.14
C LEU A 12 -37.90 23.21 -9.49
N ARG A 13 -38.84 22.28 -9.28
CA ARG A 13 -38.49 20.94 -8.81
C ARG A 13 -37.72 20.29 -9.95
N LEU A 14 -36.44 19.98 -9.71
CA LEU A 14 -35.73 19.09 -10.61
C LEU A 14 -36.49 17.78 -10.62
N GLU A 15 -37.06 17.44 -11.77
CA GLU A 15 -37.49 16.08 -12.05
C GLU A 15 -36.22 15.22 -12.09
N THR A 16 -35.91 14.57 -10.97
CA THR A 16 -34.97 13.44 -10.98
C THR A 16 -35.63 12.35 -11.82
N PRO A 17 -35.10 12.01 -13.02
CA PRO A 17 -35.66 10.90 -13.77
C PRO A 17 -35.51 9.66 -12.90
N VAL A 18 -36.64 9.02 -12.59
CA VAL A 18 -36.66 7.72 -11.92
C VAL A 18 -36.22 6.71 -12.98
N GLU A 19 -34.91 6.64 -13.18
CA GLU A 19 -34.27 5.73 -14.11
C GLU A 19 -34.58 4.31 -13.62
N ASN A 20 -35.56 3.67 -14.27
CA ASN A 20 -35.98 2.31 -13.99
C ASN A 20 -34.89 1.35 -14.45
N ARG A 21 -33.80 1.31 -13.69
CA ARG A 21 -32.65 0.47 -13.90
C ARG A 21 -33.09 -0.95 -13.60
N PHE A 22 -33.52 -1.67 -14.63
CA PHE A 22 -33.68 -3.13 -14.61
C PHE A 22 -32.31 -3.76 -14.31
N ARG A 23 -31.97 -3.78 -13.02
CA ARG A 23 -30.84 -4.51 -12.48
C ARG A 23 -31.25 -5.97 -12.54
N PHE A 24 -30.84 -6.65 -13.61
CA PHE A 24 -30.69 -8.09 -13.56
C PHE A 24 -29.62 -8.38 -12.50
N ASP A 25 -30.04 -8.63 -11.25
CA ASP A 25 -29.20 -9.25 -10.22
C ASP A 25 -28.97 -10.71 -10.61
N PHE A 26 -28.21 -10.91 -11.67
CA PHE A 26 -27.40 -12.11 -11.82
C PHE A 26 -26.48 -12.17 -10.62
N ASP A 27 -26.52 -13.26 -9.84
CA ASP A 27 -25.74 -13.45 -8.62
C ASP A 27 -24.23 -13.16 -8.83
N ALA A 28 -23.85 -11.89 -8.62
CA ALA A 28 -22.49 -11.41 -8.85
C ALA A 28 -21.49 -12.11 -7.92
N GLU A 29 -21.99 -12.59 -6.79
CA GLU A 29 -21.35 -13.39 -5.75
C GLU A 29 -21.10 -14.85 -6.20
N ALA A 30 -22.07 -15.48 -6.88
CA ALA A 30 -21.89 -16.83 -7.46
C ALA A 30 -20.98 -16.79 -8.69
N MET A 31 -21.16 -15.78 -9.55
CA MET A 31 -20.23 -15.43 -10.62
C MET A 31 -18.82 -15.16 -10.10
N ALA A 32 -18.65 -14.48 -8.95
CA ALA A 32 -17.33 -14.19 -8.37
C ALA A 32 -16.53 -15.46 -8.08
N ARG A 33 -17.10 -16.37 -7.28
CA ARG A 33 -16.47 -17.62 -6.88
C ARG A 33 -16.18 -18.55 -8.07
N THR A 34 -17.01 -18.46 -9.12
CA THR A 34 -16.84 -19.23 -10.36
C THR A 34 -15.75 -18.62 -11.25
N SER A 35 -15.76 -17.29 -11.42
CA SER A 35 -14.77 -16.52 -12.18
C SER A 35 -13.36 -16.69 -11.61
N GLU A 36 -13.18 -16.70 -10.29
CA GLU A 36 -11.87 -16.90 -9.65
C GLU A 36 -11.28 -18.31 -9.92
N ARG A 37 -12.13 -19.33 -10.05
CA ARG A 37 -11.71 -20.67 -10.47
C ARG A 37 -11.35 -20.71 -11.95
N ILE A 38 -12.17 -20.08 -12.79
CA ILE A 38 -11.95 -19.99 -14.24
C ILE A 38 -10.68 -19.21 -14.56
N ALA A 39 -10.41 -18.09 -13.89
CA ALA A 39 -9.20 -17.28 -14.07
C ALA A 39 -7.92 -18.07 -13.74
N ARG A 40 -7.90 -18.79 -12.61
CA ARG A 40 -6.77 -19.67 -12.25
C ARG A 40 -6.60 -20.83 -13.23
N PHE A 41 -7.69 -21.35 -13.78
CA PHE A 41 -7.67 -22.42 -14.77
C PHE A 41 -7.14 -21.95 -16.13
N LEU A 42 -7.66 -20.85 -16.66
CA LEU A 42 -7.25 -20.22 -17.93
C LEU A 42 -5.80 -19.72 -17.89
N GLY A 43 -5.36 -19.16 -16.77
CA GLY A 43 -3.97 -18.69 -16.59
C GLY A 43 -2.93 -19.82 -16.47
N THR A 44 -3.37 -21.08 -16.35
CA THR A 44 -2.47 -22.23 -16.30
C THR A 44 -2.36 -22.85 -17.71
N GLY A 45 -1.13 -23.03 -18.23
CA GLY A 45 -0.90 -23.64 -19.55
C GLY A 45 -1.52 -25.02 -19.78
N ARG A 46 -1.93 -25.70 -18.70
CA ARG A 46 -2.71 -26.94 -18.73
C ARG A 46 -4.08 -26.79 -19.40
N TYR A 47 -4.72 -25.61 -19.38
CA TYR A 47 -5.95 -25.37 -20.13
C TYR A 47 -5.71 -25.52 -21.64
N LEU A 48 -4.66 -24.88 -22.16
CA LEU A 48 -4.32 -24.94 -23.59
C LEU A 48 -4.04 -26.39 -24.02
N VAL A 49 -3.27 -27.16 -23.23
CA VAL A 49 -3.00 -28.57 -23.52
C VAL A 49 -4.29 -29.40 -23.59
N ILE A 50 -5.20 -29.25 -22.62
CA ILE A 50 -6.49 -29.97 -22.61
C ILE A 50 -7.34 -29.56 -23.82
N GLN A 51 -7.43 -28.25 -24.12
CA GLN A 51 -8.18 -27.73 -25.26
C GLN A 51 -7.63 -28.28 -26.59
N THR A 52 -6.32 -28.30 -26.79
CA THR A 52 -5.68 -28.87 -27.98
C THR A 52 -5.97 -30.38 -28.11
N VAL A 53 -5.88 -31.15 -27.01
CA VAL A 53 -6.20 -32.58 -27.03
C VAL A 53 -7.66 -32.83 -27.40
N ILE A 54 -8.60 -32.04 -26.87
CA ILE A 54 -10.03 -32.14 -27.22
C ILE A 54 -10.24 -31.83 -28.71
N VAL A 55 -9.64 -30.75 -29.23
CA VAL A 55 -9.76 -30.38 -30.65
C VAL A 55 -9.18 -31.46 -31.57
N VAL A 56 -7.99 -32.00 -31.26
CA VAL A 56 -7.38 -33.09 -32.04
C VAL A 56 -8.25 -34.36 -31.99
N LEU A 57 -8.73 -34.75 -30.80
CA LEU A 57 -9.61 -35.91 -30.66
C LEU A 57 -10.94 -35.73 -31.43
N TRP A 58 -11.49 -34.52 -31.44
CA TRP A 58 -12.72 -34.19 -32.18
C TRP A 58 -12.53 -34.27 -33.70
N ILE A 59 -11.40 -33.75 -34.21
CA ILE A 59 -11.03 -33.86 -35.62
C ILE A 59 -10.84 -35.34 -36.00
N LEU A 60 -10.12 -36.11 -35.19
CA LEU A 60 -9.92 -37.55 -35.40
C LEU A 60 -11.26 -38.29 -35.40
N LEU A 61 -12.13 -38.05 -34.42
CA LEU A 61 -13.45 -38.69 -34.33
C LEU A 61 -14.32 -38.36 -35.55
N ASN A 62 -14.35 -37.09 -35.99
CA ASN A 62 -15.05 -36.71 -37.22
C ASN A 62 -14.48 -37.48 -38.43
N VAL A 63 -13.16 -37.52 -38.60
CA VAL A 63 -12.49 -38.23 -39.71
C VAL A 63 -12.72 -39.74 -39.69
N PHE A 64 -12.69 -40.41 -38.53
CA PHE A 64 -12.98 -41.85 -38.45
C PHE A 64 -14.47 -42.17 -38.69
N VAL A 65 -15.38 -41.26 -38.32
CA VAL A 65 -16.84 -41.42 -38.52
C VAL A 65 -17.29 -41.05 -39.95
N ILE A 66 -16.42 -40.50 -40.80
CA ILE A 66 -16.66 -40.38 -42.27
C ILE A 66 -16.98 -41.74 -42.90
N GLY A 67 -16.48 -42.85 -42.35
CA GLY A 67 -16.86 -44.20 -42.79
C GLY A 67 -18.37 -44.49 -42.71
N LEU A 68 -19.11 -43.75 -41.86
CA LEU A 68 -20.58 -43.80 -41.73
C LEU A 68 -21.29 -42.64 -42.46
N ARG A 69 -20.58 -41.83 -43.26
CA ARG A 69 -21.08 -40.64 -44.00
C ARG A 69 -21.72 -39.54 -43.13
N TRP A 70 -21.36 -39.44 -41.85
CA TRP A 70 -22.03 -38.54 -40.89
C TRP A 70 -21.77 -37.03 -41.13
N ASP A 71 -20.65 -36.66 -41.76
CA ASP A 71 -20.35 -35.25 -42.12
C ASP A 71 -19.39 -35.21 -43.34
N PRO A 72 -19.91 -35.20 -44.59
CA PRO A 72 -19.09 -35.07 -45.80
C PRO A 72 -18.41 -33.69 -45.90
N TYR A 73 -17.30 -33.61 -46.63
CA TYR A 73 -16.60 -32.34 -46.88
C TYR A 73 -17.55 -31.28 -47.49
N PRO A 74 -17.67 -30.05 -46.93
CA PRO A 74 -16.80 -29.42 -45.95
C PRO A 74 -17.42 -29.32 -44.53
N PHE A 75 -17.12 -30.30 -43.67
CA PHE A 75 -17.38 -30.41 -42.22
C PHE A 75 -18.25 -29.32 -41.57
N ILE A 76 -19.54 -29.28 -41.92
CA ILE A 76 -20.40 -28.14 -41.58
C ILE A 76 -20.72 -28.11 -40.10
N LEU A 77 -20.84 -29.29 -39.47
CA LEU A 77 -21.13 -29.44 -38.05
C LEU A 77 -19.94 -29.03 -37.18
N LEU A 78 -18.72 -29.35 -37.61
CA LEU A 78 -17.49 -28.94 -36.92
C LEU A 78 -17.33 -27.42 -36.96
N ASN A 79 -17.52 -26.80 -38.12
CA ASN A 79 -17.42 -25.34 -38.27
C ASN A 79 -18.52 -24.60 -37.49
N LEU A 80 -19.75 -25.13 -37.49
CA LEU A 80 -20.86 -24.58 -36.70
C LEU A 80 -20.56 -24.65 -35.20
N ALA A 81 -20.10 -25.80 -34.70
CA ALA A 81 -19.75 -25.98 -33.29
C ALA A 81 -18.63 -25.02 -32.84
N PHE A 82 -17.57 -24.87 -33.64
CA PHE A 82 -16.49 -23.91 -33.34
C PHE A 82 -16.98 -22.46 -33.39
N SER A 83 -17.85 -22.12 -34.35
CA SER A 83 -18.47 -20.79 -34.44
C SER A 83 -19.30 -20.46 -33.20
N THR A 84 -20.11 -21.41 -32.70
CA THR A 84 -20.86 -21.25 -31.45
C THR A 84 -19.93 -21.16 -30.23
N GLN A 85 -18.85 -21.94 -30.19
CA GLN A 85 -17.86 -21.91 -29.11
C GLN A 85 -17.16 -20.54 -29.00
N ALA A 86 -16.79 -19.94 -30.14
CA ALA A 86 -16.25 -18.58 -30.20
C ALA A 86 -17.30 -17.53 -29.81
N ALA A 87 -18.54 -17.67 -30.30
CA ALA A 87 -19.64 -16.73 -29.99
C ALA A 87 -19.99 -16.69 -28.49
N TYR A 88 -19.97 -17.84 -27.80
CA TYR A 88 -20.20 -17.90 -26.35
C TYR A 88 -18.98 -17.47 -25.51
N ALA A 89 -17.75 -17.57 -26.05
CA ALA A 89 -16.55 -17.10 -25.36
C ALA A 89 -16.56 -15.57 -25.17
N ALA A 90 -17.02 -14.81 -26.16
CA ALA A 90 -17.04 -13.34 -26.10
C ALA A 90 -17.75 -12.74 -24.87
N PRO A 91 -19.02 -13.08 -24.54
CA PRO A 91 -19.68 -12.56 -23.34
C PRO A 91 -19.04 -13.07 -22.04
N LEU A 92 -18.47 -14.28 -22.04
CA LEU A 92 -17.77 -14.85 -20.88
C LEU A 92 -16.47 -14.08 -20.57
N ILE A 93 -15.72 -13.71 -21.61
CA ILE A 93 -14.52 -12.87 -21.53
C ILE A 93 -14.89 -11.45 -21.08
N LEU A 94 -15.95 -10.86 -21.64
CA LEU A 94 -16.43 -9.52 -21.26
C LEU A 94 -16.84 -9.46 -19.76
N LEU A 95 -17.48 -10.52 -19.25
CA LEU A 95 -17.80 -10.65 -17.83
C LEU A 95 -16.56 -10.81 -16.94
N ALA A 96 -15.49 -11.45 -17.43
CA ALA A 96 -14.21 -11.53 -16.72
C ALA A 96 -13.47 -10.17 -16.72
N GLN A 97 -13.46 -9.46 -17.85
CA GLN A 97 -12.82 -8.15 -18.02
C GLN A 97 -13.46 -7.08 -17.15
N ASN A 98 -14.80 -6.94 -17.17
CA ASN A 98 -15.54 -6.00 -16.31
C ASN A 98 -15.21 -6.16 -14.80
N ARG A 99 -14.79 -7.35 -14.37
CA ARG A 99 -14.37 -7.61 -12.98
C ARG A 99 -12.90 -7.27 -12.73
N GLN A 100 -12.02 -7.46 -13.72
CA GLN A 100 -10.63 -7.02 -13.65
C GLN A 100 -10.59 -5.49 -13.58
N ASP A 101 -11.26 -4.80 -14.52
CA ASP A 101 -11.35 -3.33 -14.57
C ASP A 101 -11.87 -2.74 -13.25
N ASN A 102 -12.88 -3.36 -12.62
CA ASN A 102 -13.42 -2.89 -11.35
C ASN A 102 -12.45 -3.11 -10.17
N ARG A 103 -11.69 -4.21 -10.17
CA ARG A 103 -10.65 -4.47 -9.14
C ARG A 103 -9.47 -3.53 -9.30
N ASP A 104 -9.02 -3.33 -10.54
CA ASP A 104 -7.90 -2.46 -10.88
C ASP A 104 -8.25 -1.00 -10.57
N ARG A 105 -9.50 -0.60 -10.83
CA ARG A 105 -10.03 0.70 -10.40
C ARG A 105 -9.97 0.90 -8.89
N VAL A 106 -10.43 -0.07 -8.08
CA VAL A 106 -10.36 0.03 -6.60
C VAL A 106 -8.90 0.11 -6.14
N SER A 107 -8.00 -0.69 -6.71
CA SER A 107 -6.56 -0.62 -6.41
C SER A 107 -5.98 0.76 -6.73
N LEU A 108 -6.34 1.36 -7.87
CA LEU A 108 -5.89 2.69 -8.27
C LEU A 108 -6.49 3.80 -7.38
N GLU A 109 -7.71 3.65 -6.90
CA GLU A 109 -8.33 4.59 -5.95
C GLU A 109 -7.67 4.51 -4.56
N GLU A 110 -7.33 3.29 -4.08
CA GLU A 110 -6.53 3.10 -2.86
C GLU A 110 -5.11 3.67 -2.98
N ASP A 111 -4.39 3.38 -4.07
CA ASP A 111 -3.01 3.86 -4.25
C ASP A 111 -2.95 5.39 -4.38
N ARG A 112 -3.95 6.03 -5.01
CA ARG A 112 -4.09 7.49 -5.00
C ARG A 112 -4.31 8.05 -3.60
N SER A 113 -5.16 7.40 -2.79
CA SER A 113 -5.41 7.79 -1.40
C SER A 113 -4.15 7.69 -0.55
N ARG A 114 -3.42 6.56 -0.65
CA ARG A 114 -2.13 6.34 0.04
C ARG A 114 -1.08 7.36 -0.40
N ALA A 115 -0.95 7.63 -1.69
CA ALA A 115 -0.02 8.65 -2.20
C ALA A 115 -0.34 10.06 -1.69
N ALA A 116 -1.63 10.41 -1.58
CA ALA A 116 -2.05 11.68 -1.00
C ALA A 116 -1.71 11.79 0.50
N GLN A 117 -1.91 10.71 1.26
CA GLN A 117 -1.52 10.63 2.68
C GLN A 117 0.00 10.76 2.84
N THR A 118 0.79 9.94 2.13
CA THR A 118 2.26 10.01 2.17
C THR A 118 2.80 11.41 1.81
N LYS A 119 2.17 12.10 0.85
CA LYS A 119 2.51 13.48 0.52
C LYS A 119 2.21 14.44 1.67
N ALA A 120 1.04 14.33 2.30
CA ALA A 120 0.65 15.16 3.44
C ALA A 120 1.58 14.92 4.66
N ASP A 121 1.91 13.67 4.97
CA ASP A 121 2.85 13.30 6.03
C ASP A 121 4.26 13.85 5.75
N THR A 122 4.71 13.78 4.49
CA THR A 122 6.01 14.35 4.08
C THR A 122 6.02 15.87 4.19
N GLU A 123 4.94 16.56 3.78
CA GLU A 123 4.80 18.01 3.96
C GLU A 123 4.73 18.41 5.44
N PHE A 124 4.07 17.61 6.29
CA PHE A 124 4.02 17.82 7.73
C PHE A 124 5.40 17.66 8.36
N LEU A 125 6.09 16.55 8.11
CA LEU A 125 7.45 16.30 8.60
C LEU A 125 8.45 17.36 8.10
N ALA A 126 8.31 17.85 6.87
CA ALA A 126 9.14 18.93 6.35
C ALA A 126 8.90 20.28 7.08
N ARG A 127 7.64 20.59 7.44
CA ARG A 127 7.30 21.79 8.24
C ARG A 127 7.79 21.67 9.67
N GLU A 128 7.58 20.53 10.32
CA GLU A 128 8.10 20.26 11.66
C GLU A 128 9.63 20.31 11.70
N LEU A 129 10.32 19.72 10.72
CA LEU A 129 11.78 19.79 10.60
C LEU A 129 12.26 21.23 10.38
N ALA A 130 11.53 22.04 9.61
CA ALA A 130 11.85 23.46 9.43
C ALA A 130 11.65 24.28 10.71
N ALA A 131 10.55 24.05 11.44
CA ALA A 131 10.28 24.68 12.73
C ALA A 131 11.32 24.30 13.78
N LEU A 132 11.64 23.01 13.91
CA LEU A 132 12.68 22.49 14.78
C LEU A 132 14.06 23.08 14.43
N ARG A 133 14.38 23.19 13.12
CA ARG A 133 15.63 23.81 12.66
C ARG A 133 15.71 25.29 13.05
N LEU A 134 14.61 26.03 13.02
CA LEU A 134 14.59 27.44 13.45
C LEU A 134 14.78 27.55 14.97
N ALA A 135 14.03 26.77 15.75
CA ALA A 135 14.15 26.76 17.21
C ALA A 135 15.55 26.33 17.69
N VAL A 136 16.14 25.29 17.09
CA VAL A 136 17.53 24.89 17.36
C VAL A 136 18.52 25.93 16.85
N GLY A 137 18.23 26.59 15.72
CA GLY A 137 19.08 27.65 15.15
C GLY A 137 19.19 28.88 16.05
N GLU A 138 18.13 29.25 16.77
CA GLU A 138 18.16 30.31 17.78
C GLU A 138 18.92 29.87 19.04
N VAL A 139 18.61 28.69 19.59
CA VAL A 139 19.18 28.20 20.86
C VAL A 139 20.66 27.78 20.73
N ALA A 140 21.09 27.27 19.57
CA ALA A 140 22.47 26.87 19.29
C ALA A 140 23.29 27.99 18.61
N THR A 141 22.98 29.26 18.88
CA THR A 141 23.77 30.37 18.37
C THR A 141 25.20 30.32 18.92
N ARG A 142 26.17 30.68 18.06
CA ARG A 142 27.59 30.78 18.39
C ARG A 142 27.84 31.54 19.69
N ASP A 143 27.07 32.59 19.95
CA ASP A 143 27.25 33.46 21.11
C ASP A 143 26.77 32.84 22.42
N TYR A 144 25.80 31.92 22.41
CA TYR A 144 25.46 31.13 23.61
C TYR A 144 26.59 30.13 23.91
N LEU A 145 27.03 29.36 22.91
CA LEU A 145 28.19 28.47 23.02
C LEU A 145 29.47 29.20 23.45
N ARG A 146 29.65 30.46 23.03
CA ARG A 146 30.81 31.28 23.38
C ARG A 146 30.73 31.83 24.81
N ARG A 147 29.54 32.26 25.26
CA ARG A 147 29.29 32.64 26.66
C ARG A 147 29.52 31.47 27.59
N GLU A 148 28.99 30.29 27.29
CA GLU A 148 29.20 29.12 28.14
C GLU A 148 30.67 28.68 28.16
N LEU A 149 31.40 28.83 27.04
CA LEU A 149 32.86 28.65 27.04
C LEU A 149 33.59 29.70 27.90
N GLU A 150 33.16 30.97 27.86
CA GLU A 150 33.75 32.05 28.66
C GLU A 150 33.45 31.91 30.15
N ASP A 151 32.23 31.54 30.54
CA ASP A 151 31.86 31.24 31.93
C ASP A 151 32.64 30.03 32.47
N ILE A 152 32.81 28.96 31.67
CA ILE A 152 33.66 27.82 32.05
C ILE A 152 35.13 28.23 32.18
N LYS A 153 35.65 29.04 31.23
CA LYS A 153 37.03 29.55 31.26
C LYS A 153 37.27 30.43 32.49
N ASP A 154 36.36 31.34 32.80
CA ASP A 154 36.46 32.23 33.98
C ASP A 154 36.28 31.46 35.29
N ALA A 155 35.45 30.41 35.32
CA ALA A 155 35.36 29.48 36.46
C ALA A 155 36.68 28.73 36.70
N LEU A 156 37.33 28.25 35.63
CA LEU A 156 38.66 27.62 35.72
C LEU A 156 39.74 28.62 36.19
N VAL A 157 39.77 29.83 35.63
CA VAL A 157 40.71 30.89 36.05
C VAL A 157 40.51 31.26 37.53
N ARG A 158 39.28 31.31 38.03
CA ARG A 158 39.01 31.54 39.46
C ARG A 158 39.49 30.39 40.34
N LEU A 159 39.38 29.14 39.88
CA LEU A 159 39.92 27.98 40.59
C LEU A 159 41.45 27.99 40.61
N GLU A 160 42.10 28.43 39.54
CA GLU A 160 43.56 28.56 39.45
C GLU A 160 44.08 29.76 40.26
N GLN A 161 43.35 30.88 40.32
CA GLN A 161 43.68 32.01 41.20
C GLN A 161 43.45 31.74 42.69
N ASN A 162 42.55 30.81 43.03
CA ASN A 162 42.39 30.27 44.38
C ASN A 162 43.26 29.03 44.66
N ALA A 163 44.05 28.55 43.69
CA ALA A 163 45.06 27.55 43.95
C ALA A 163 46.17 28.19 44.80
N PRO A 164 46.52 27.64 45.97
CA PRO A 164 47.63 28.16 46.76
C PRO A 164 48.92 28.08 45.95
N PRO A 165 49.84 29.06 46.06
CA PRO A 165 51.14 28.96 45.39
C PRO A 165 51.87 27.72 45.89
N GLU A 166 52.27 26.83 44.96
CA GLU A 166 53.12 25.70 45.28
C GLU A 166 54.50 26.19 45.73
N GLY A 167 54.71 26.20 47.05
CA GLY A 167 56.02 26.30 47.67
C GLY A 167 56.48 24.90 48.10
N GLU A 168 57.62 24.50 47.57
CA GLU A 168 58.46 23.31 47.85
C GLU A 168 57.95 22.22 48.81
N GLU A 169 57.85 21.02 48.23
CA GLU A 169 58.06 19.69 48.84
C GLU A 169 57.53 19.38 50.26
N SER A 170 56.52 18.52 50.29
CA SER A 170 56.72 17.27 51.04
C SER A 170 56.08 16.09 50.31
N VAL A 171 56.88 15.05 50.05
CA VAL A 171 56.42 13.75 49.55
C VAL A 171 55.99 12.89 50.74
N PRO A 172 54.74 12.40 50.77
CA PRO A 172 54.44 11.15 51.47
C PRO A 172 53.83 10.12 50.52
N THR A 173 54.69 9.36 49.83
CA THR A 173 54.35 7.98 49.44
C THR A 173 54.14 7.11 50.69
N PRO A 174 53.46 5.96 50.61
CA PRO A 174 52.35 5.56 49.73
C PRO A 174 51.16 5.01 50.55
N LYS A 175 50.00 4.68 49.94
CA LYS A 175 49.25 3.40 50.18
C LYS A 175 48.19 3.11 49.11
N THR A 176 48.35 1.96 48.46
CA THR A 176 47.44 1.36 47.48
C THR A 176 46.19 0.75 48.13
N LYS A 177 44.98 1.13 47.69
CA LYS A 177 43.76 0.29 47.71
C LYS A 177 42.93 0.66 46.46
N LYS A 178 43.11 -0.04 45.34
CA LYS A 178 42.34 -1.24 44.95
C LYS A 178 40.84 -0.94 44.83
N GLY A 179 40.38 -0.74 43.58
CA GLY A 179 38.99 -0.41 43.28
C GLY A 179 38.04 -1.63 43.26
N SER A 180 36.76 -1.35 43.06
CA SER A 180 35.73 -2.33 42.72
C SER A 180 34.57 -1.65 41.98
N ASP A 181 34.35 -2.09 40.74
CA ASP A 181 33.19 -1.91 39.86
C ASP A 181 31.98 -1.07 40.32
N ARG A 182 31.61 -0.11 39.45
CA ARG A 182 30.20 0.27 39.27
C ARG A 182 29.79 0.03 37.81
N LYS A 183 29.03 -1.06 37.62
CA LYS A 183 28.65 -1.62 36.31
C LYS A 183 27.99 -0.61 35.38
N ARG A 184 28.34 -0.69 34.08
CA ARG A 184 27.57 -0.10 32.99
C ARG A 184 26.15 -0.69 32.97
N ALA A 185 25.12 0.16 32.96
CA ALA A 185 23.76 -0.28 32.68
C ALA A 185 23.63 -0.66 31.20
N ARG A 186 23.12 -1.86 30.92
CA ARG A 186 22.88 -2.36 29.56
C ARG A 186 21.40 -2.15 29.21
N VAL A 187 21.14 -1.64 28.00
CA VAL A 187 19.77 -1.50 27.46
C VAL A 187 19.11 -2.89 27.36
N PRO A 188 17.86 -3.08 27.84
CA PRO A 188 17.13 -4.34 27.67
C PRO A 188 16.74 -4.57 26.21
N ILE A 189 16.90 -5.82 25.74
CA ILE A 189 16.31 -6.31 24.50
C ILE A 189 15.09 -7.15 24.90
N PRO A 190 13.90 -6.97 24.29
CA PRO A 190 12.73 -7.79 24.59
C PRO A 190 12.92 -9.25 24.13
N PRO A 191 12.30 -10.23 24.81
CA PRO A 191 12.50 -11.65 24.50
C PRO A 191 11.84 -12.05 23.18
N GLN A 192 12.56 -12.87 22.40
CA GLN A 192 11.97 -13.67 21.32
C GLN A 192 11.08 -14.76 21.94
N ILE A 193 9.92 -15.01 21.34
CA ILE A 193 9.06 -16.14 21.69
C ILE A 193 9.29 -17.22 20.64
N ASP A 194 9.99 -18.28 21.03
CA ASP A 194 10.12 -19.47 20.20
C ASP A 194 8.78 -20.23 20.17
N SER A 195 8.25 -20.44 18.97
CA SER A 195 7.02 -21.20 18.75
C SER A 195 7.32 -22.70 18.68
N ASN A 196 6.45 -23.49 19.33
CA ASN A 196 6.32 -24.94 19.14
C ASN A 196 4.90 -25.26 18.68
#